data_AF-A0A8H4A552-F1
#
_entry.id   AF-A0A8H4A552-F1
#
_cell.length_a   1.000
_cell.length_b   1.000
_cell.length_c   1.000
_cell.angle_alpha   90.00
_cell.angle_beta   90.00
_cell.angle_gamma   90.00
#
_symmetry.space_group_name_H-M   'P 1'
#
loop_
_entity.id
_entity.type
_entity.pdbx_description
1 polymer ?
#
loop_
_entity_poly.entity_id
_entity_poly.type
_entity_poly.pdbx_seq_one_letter_code
_entity_poly.pdbx_strand_id
1 'polypeptide(L)'
;MLEYSNSNRRFSALDKVINLLKVIKECTLCTNYCKMPNSQVTLQYQVKNLYKRLLFIGREYPLGYSYFHPRLKKAFLKNRDLKNEDDIKKAIETGEYVYKEIETLYYLKKYRALKKSYYD
;
A
#
# COMPACT_ATOMS: atom_id res chain seq x y z
N MET A 1 32.12 4.58 -20.34
CA MET A 1 32.33 3.17 -19.95
C MET A 1 33.30 3.13 -18.79
N LEU A 2 32.83 2.85 -17.57
CA LEU A 2 33.60 2.24 -16.49
C LEU A 2 32.62 1.41 -15.63
N GLU A 3 33.12 0.27 -15.19
CA GLU A 3 32.40 -0.90 -14.68
C GLU A 3 31.80 -0.72 -13.29
N TYR A 4 30.73 -1.47 -13.00
CA TYR A 4 30.55 -2.04 -11.66
C TYR A 4 30.04 -3.48 -11.79
N SER A 5 30.97 -4.39 -11.61
CA SER A 5 30.76 -5.79 -11.29
C SER A 5 30.05 -5.90 -9.93
N ASN A 6 28.95 -6.65 -9.86
CA ASN A 6 28.73 -7.47 -8.68
C ASN A 6 27.94 -8.73 -9.00
N SER A 7 28.72 -9.81 -9.07
CA SER A 7 28.37 -11.19 -8.79
C SER A 7 27.24 -11.34 -7.76
N ASN A 8 26.17 -12.04 -8.13
CA ASN A 8 25.92 -13.37 -7.56
C ASN A 8 24.67 -14.03 -8.16
N ARG A 9 24.93 -14.96 -9.09
CA ARG A 9 24.10 -16.15 -9.28
C ARG A 9 24.07 -16.91 -7.96
N ARG A 10 22.89 -17.14 -7.36
CA ARG A 10 22.64 -18.27 -6.44
C ARG A 10 21.16 -18.46 -6.11
N PHE A 11 20.35 -18.72 -7.14
CA PHE A 11 19.11 -19.47 -6.98
C PHE A 11 19.38 -20.95 -7.31
N SER A 12 19.08 -21.85 -6.38
CA SER A 12 18.60 -23.24 -6.63
C SER A 12 18.81 -24.19 -5.43
N ALA A 13 19.70 -23.88 -4.48
CA ALA A 13 20.00 -24.79 -3.36
C ALA A 13 19.38 -24.38 -2.00
N LEU A 14 19.19 -23.08 -1.74
CA LEU A 14 18.58 -22.61 -0.48
C LEU A 14 17.05 -22.77 -0.44
N ASP A 15 16.37 -22.79 -1.60
CA ASP A 15 14.91 -22.97 -1.67
C ASP A 15 14.46 -24.41 -1.39
N LYS A 16 15.36 -25.41 -1.51
CA LYS A 16 15.06 -26.79 -1.12
C LYS A 16 15.17 -27.02 0.39
N VAL A 17 16.07 -26.29 1.07
CA VAL A 17 16.24 -26.36 2.53
C VAL A 17 15.11 -25.61 3.26
N ILE A 18 14.62 -24.50 2.71
CA ILE A 18 13.47 -23.76 3.26
C ILE A 18 12.16 -24.58 3.18
N ASN A 19 12.02 -25.45 2.18
CA ASN A 19 10.83 -26.31 2.02
C ASN A 19 10.86 -27.60 2.86
N LEU A 20 11.97 -27.92 3.54
CA LEU A 20 12.08 -29.09 4.43
C LEU A 20 11.83 -28.74 5.91
N LEU A 21 11.93 -27.47 6.30
CA LEU A 21 11.59 -27.00 7.65
C LEU A 21 10.11 -26.60 7.83
N LYS A 22 9.29 -26.70 6.78
CA LYS A 22 7.84 -26.41 6.83
C LYS A 22 6.96 -27.62 7.17
N VAL A 23 7.51 -28.85 7.19
CA VAL A 23 6.68 -30.06 7.25
C VAL A 23 6.64 -30.72 8.64
N ILE A 24 7.55 -30.39 9.55
CA ILE A 24 7.62 -31.09 10.85
C ILE A 24 7.89 -30.10 11.98
N LYS A 25 6.86 -29.33 12.34
CA LYS A 25 6.60 -28.89 13.72
C LYS A 25 5.14 -28.46 13.84
N GLU A 26 4.36 -29.45 14.28
CA GLU A 26 3.06 -29.34 14.96
C GLU A 26 1.79 -29.32 14.10
N CYS A 27 1.42 -30.55 13.75
CA CYS A 27 0.05 -31.04 13.68
C CYS A 27 -0.80 -30.63 14.90
N THR A 28 -2.06 -30.34 14.58
CA THR A 28 -3.29 -30.64 15.36
C THR A 28 -3.41 -30.02 16.75
N LEU A 29 -3.95 -28.79 16.81
CA LEU A 29 -5.10 -28.37 17.65
C LEU A 29 -5.18 -26.83 17.80
N CYS A 30 -5.03 -26.08 16.71
CA CYS A 30 -5.44 -24.67 16.66
C CYS A 30 -6.55 -24.50 15.62
N THR A 31 -7.70 -25.09 15.96
CA THR A 31 -9.03 -24.56 15.67
C THR A 31 -9.06 -23.03 15.67
N ASN A 32 -8.73 -22.33 14.57
CA ASN A 32 -9.09 -20.91 14.30
C ASN A 32 -8.56 -20.26 12.98
N TYR A 33 -8.01 -20.98 12.00
CA TYR A 33 -8.02 -20.46 10.61
C TYR A 33 -9.43 -20.73 10.07
N CYS A 34 -10.40 -19.83 9.90
CA CYS A 34 -10.40 -18.42 9.57
C CYS A 34 -11.66 -17.78 10.18
N LYS A 35 -11.56 -17.34 11.42
CA LYS A 35 -12.22 -16.10 11.85
C LYS A 35 -11.07 -15.31 12.45
N MET A 36 -10.61 -14.26 11.79
CA MET A 36 -9.74 -13.32 12.48
C MET A 36 -10.64 -12.53 13.45
N PRO A 37 -10.59 -12.74 14.78
CA PRO A 37 -11.05 -11.70 15.68
C PRO A 37 -10.01 -10.56 15.57
N ASN A 38 -10.35 -9.29 15.63
CA ASN A 38 -11.47 -8.71 16.34
C ASN A 38 -11.70 -7.29 15.80
N SER A 39 -12.97 -6.89 15.79
CA SER A 39 -13.40 -5.51 15.83
C SER A 39 -12.46 -4.69 16.74
N GLN A 40 -12.01 -3.51 16.28
CA GLN A 40 -10.99 -2.59 16.84
C GLN A 40 -9.61 -2.65 16.14
N VAL A 41 -9.55 -2.42 14.81
CA VAL A 41 -8.31 -1.92 14.18
C VAL A 41 -8.00 -0.58 14.82
N THR A 42 -6.89 -0.47 15.56
CA THR A 42 -6.53 0.79 16.24
C THR A 42 -6.45 1.93 15.22
N LEU A 43 -6.97 3.11 15.57
CA LEU A 43 -7.01 4.27 14.66
C LEU A 43 -5.63 4.59 14.08
N GLN A 44 -4.58 4.40 14.87
CA GLN A 44 -3.19 4.57 14.45
C GLN A 44 -2.81 3.64 13.27
N TYR A 45 -3.23 2.37 13.31
CA TYR A 45 -2.99 1.44 12.22
C TYR A 45 -3.72 1.88 10.95
N GLN A 46 -4.98 2.31 11.07
CA GLN A 46 -5.78 2.79 9.94
C GLN A 46 -5.11 3.99 9.26
N VAL A 47 -4.68 5.00 10.04
CA VAL A 47 -3.96 6.17 9.54
C VAL A 47 -2.65 5.78 8.86
N LYS A 48 -1.87 4.87 9.46
CA LYS A 48 -0.60 4.38 8.88
C LYS A 48 -0.82 3.63 7.57
N ASN A 49 -1.87 2.81 7.49
CA ASN A 49 -2.22 2.09 6.27
C ASN A 49 -2.68 3.06 5.17
N LEU A 50 -3.55 4.01 5.50
CA LEU A 50 -4.00 5.06 4.60
C LEU A 50 -2.83 5.86 4.02
N TYR A 51 -1.86 6.25 4.85
CA TYR A 51 -0.67 6.96 4.40
C TYR A 51 0.13 6.14 3.36
N LYS A 52 0.33 4.85 3.60
CA LYS A 52 1.04 3.96 2.65
C LYS A 52 0.28 3.79 1.34
N ARG A 53 -1.04 3.62 1.42
CA ARG A 53 -1.92 3.51 0.24
C ARG A 53 -1.87 4.78 -0.61
N LEU A 54 -1.99 5.95 0.02
CA LEU A 54 -1.90 7.25 -0.65
C LEU A 54 -0.51 7.46 -1.28
N LEU A 55 0.56 7.05 -0.62
CA LEU A 55 1.91 7.14 -1.16
C LEU A 55 2.08 6.28 -2.43
N PHE A 56 1.50 5.07 -2.41
CA PHE A 56 1.56 4.14 -3.53
C PHE A 56 0.83 4.70 -4.76
N ILE A 57 -0.44 5.11 -4.60
CA ILE A 57 -1.27 5.61 -5.70
C ILE A 57 -0.82 7.01 -6.17
N GLY A 58 -0.23 7.82 -5.28
CA GLY A 58 0.30 9.14 -5.60
C GLY A 58 1.38 9.17 -6.68
N ARG A 59 1.97 8.01 -7.03
CA ARG A 59 2.90 7.88 -8.17
C ARG A 59 2.20 8.04 -9.53
N GLU A 60 0.91 7.71 -9.60
CA GLU A 60 0.08 7.83 -10.80
C GLU A 60 -0.52 9.23 -10.98
N TYR A 61 -0.25 10.16 -10.05
CA TYR A 61 -0.76 11.52 -10.12
C TYR A 61 -0.21 12.25 -11.35
N PRO A 62 -1.04 13.04 -12.09
CA PRO A 62 -0.64 13.64 -13.37
C PRO A 62 0.56 14.58 -13.27
N LEU A 63 0.73 15.28 -12.14
CA LEU A 63 1.87 16.17 -11.87
C LEU A 63 3.09 15.44 -11.28
N GLY A 64 3.00 14.12 -11.10
CA GLY A 64 4.06 13.26 -10.61
C GLY A 64 4.18 13.20 -9.09
N TYR A 65 5.01 12.24 -8.64
CA TYR A 65 5.21 11.93 -7.23
C TYR A 65 5.84 13.08 -6.43
N SER A 66 6.83 13.77 -7.01
CA SER A 66 7.53 14.88 -6.35
C SER A 66 6.61 16.06 -6.00
N TYR A 67 5.53 16.24 -6.75
CA TYR A 67 4.51 17.25 -6.46
C TYR A 67 3.53 16.79 -5.36
N PHE A 68 3.11 15.53 -5.42
CA PHE A 68 2.10 14.97 -4.52
C PHE A 68 2.63 14.69 -3.10
N HIS A 69 3.79 14.04 -3.00
CA HIS A 69 4.38 13.63 -1.73
C HIS A 69 4.55 14.75 -0.69
N PRO A 70 5.14 15.92 -0.99
CA PRO A 70 5.29 16.99 0.01
C PRO A 70 3.94 17.54 0.48
N ARG A 71 2.92 17.55 -0.38
CA ARG A 71 1.56 18.01 -0.04
C ARG A 71 0.85 17.01 0.87
N LEU A 72 0.96 15.71 0.56
CA LEU A 72 0.48 14.64 1.41
C LEU A 72 1.13 14.73 2.80
N LYS A 73 2.46 14.80 2.86
CA LYS A 73 3.20 14.93 4.12
C LYS A 73 2.75 16.17 4.92
N LYS A 74 2.60 17.32 4.26
CA LYS A 74 2.13 18.56 4.91
C LYS A 74 0.72 18.41 5.49
N ALA A 75 -0.18 17.74 4.79
CA ALA A 75 -1.55 17.49 5.27
C ALA A 75 -1.57 16.60 6.53
N PHE A 76 -0.80 15.51 6.53
CA PHE A 76 -0.70 14.63 7.71
C PHE A 76 -0.01 15.33 8.89
N LEU A 77 1.00 16.17 8.64
CA LEU A 77 1.65 16.95 9.69
C LEU A 77 0.72 17.98 10.32
N LYS A 78 -0.15 18.62 9.53
CA LYS A 78 -1.17 19.56 10.05
C LYS A 78 -2.13 18.90 11.05
N ASN A 79 -2.43 17.62 10.84
CA ASN A 79 -3.41 16.86 11.62
C ASN A 79 -2.77 16.00 12.73
N ARG A 80 -1.45 16.13 12.97
CA ARG A 80 -0.71 15.31 13.95
C ARG A 80 -1.24 15.45 15.38
N ASP A 81 -1.68 16.65 15.74
CA ASP A 81 -2.02 16.99 17.13
C ASP A 81 -3.50 16.74 17.47
N LEU A 82 -4.25 16.08 16.57
CA LEU A 82 -5.64 15.65 16.79
C LEU A 82 -5.68 14.53 17.84
N LYS A 83 -6.43 14.75 18.93
CA LYS A 83 -6.58 13.79 20.05
C LYS A 83 -7.96 13.14 20.11
N ASN A 84 -8.99 13.80 19.56
CA ASN A 84 -10.36 13.30 19.59
C ASN A 84 -10.54 12.17 18.58
N GLU A 85 -11.16 11.07 19.01
CA GLU A 85 -11.38 9.90 18.16
C GLU A 85 -12.28 10.20 16.95
N ASP A 86 -13.35 10.97 17.13
CA ASP A 86 -14.28 11.29 16.04
C ASP A 86 -13.64 12.15 14.95
N ASP A 87 -12.76 13.08 15.35
CA ASP A 87 -12.04 13.93 14.41
C ASP A 87 -11.02 13.11 13.61
N ILE A 88 -10.38 12.11 14.23
CA ILE A 88 -9.48 11.17 13.55
C ILE A 88 -10.26 10.34 12.53
N LYS A 89 -11.46 9.84 12.88
CA LYS A 89 -12.30 9.08 11.95
C LYS A 89 -12.72 9.92 10.74
N LYS A 90 -13.16 11.16 10.95
CA LYS A 90 -13.48 12.09 9.86
C LYS A 90 -12.28 12.38 8.96
N ALA A 91 -11.08 12.52 9.54
CA ALA A 91 -9.86 12.71 8.77
C ALA A 91 -9.49 11.47 7.94
N ILE A 92 -9.68 10.27 8.48
CA ILE A 92 -9.51 9.01 7.75
C ILE A 92 -10.48 8.93 6.58
N GLU A 93 -11.76 9.22 6.81
CA GLU A 93 -12.80 9.23 5.76
C GLU A 93 -12.46 10.20 4.62
N THR A 94 -12.02 11.41 4.97
CA THR A 94 -11.55 12.40 3.99
C THR A 94 -10.37 11.87 3.17
N GLY A 95 -9.41 11.18 3.80
CA GLY A 95 -8.29 10.58 3.09
C GLY A 95 -8.68 9.40 2.20
N GLU A 96 -9.66 8.59 2.60
CA GLU A 96 -10.22 7.52 1.76
C GLU A 96 -10.97 8.08 0.54
N TYR A 97 -11.64 9.22 0.69
CA TYR A 97 -12.24 9.93 -0.45
C TYR A 97 -11.16 10.35 -1.45
N VAL A 98 -10.09 11.00 -1.00
CA VAL A 98 -8.95 11.37 -1.86
C VAL A 98 -8.31 10.17 -2.54
N TYR A 99 -8.19 9.04 -1.84
CA TYR A 99 -7.68 7.80 -2.44
C TYR A 99 -8.55 7.36 -3.64
N LYS A 100 -9.89 7.35 -3.47
CA LYS A 100 -10.83 6.98 -4.54
C LYS A 100 -10.80 7.95 -5.72
N GLU A 101 -10.61 9.25 -5.48
CA GLU A 101 -10.47 10.24 -6.56
C GLU A 101 -9.24 9.94 -7.42
N ILE A 102 -8.08 9.69 -6.80
CA ILE A 102 -6.84 9.41 -7.53
C ILE A 102 -6.95 8.07 -8.27
N GLU A 103 -7.54 7.06 -7.64
CA GLU A 103 -7.84 5.78 -8.28
C GLU A 103 -8.74 5.95 -9.51
N THR A 104 -9.76 6.80 -9.41
CA THR A 104 -10.65 7.13 -10.53
C THR A 104 -9.89 7.83 -11.66
N LEU A 105 -9.01 8.79 -11.33
CA LEU A 105 -8.16 9.46 -12.31
C LEU A 105 -7.24 8.49 -13.05
N TYR A 106 -6.68 7.51 -12.33
CA TYR A 106 -5.88 6.44 -12.93
C TYR A 106 -6.70 5.62 -13.94
N TYR A 107 -7.90 5.17 -13.56
CA TYR A 107 -8.79 4.43 -14.48
C TYR A 107 -9.20 5.27 -15.69
N LEU A 108 -9.50 6.55 -15.49
CA LEU A 108 -9.87 7.46 -16.59
C LEU A 108 -8.72 7.64 -17.59
N LYS A 109 -7.49 7.81 -17.09
CA LYS A 109 -6.27 7.87 -17.93
C LYS A 109 -6.13 6.59 -18.76
N LYS A 110 -6.29 5.42 -18.13
CA LYS A 110 -6.21 4.12 -18.81
C LYS A 110 -7.30 3.95 -19.86
N TYR A 111 -8.55 4.30 -19.53
CA TYR A 111 -9.67 4.23 -20.46
C TYR A 111 -9.46 5.14 -21.68
N ARG A 112 -8.99 6.38 -21.48
CA ARG A 112 -8.68 7.30 -22.59
C ARG A 112 -7.64 6.73 -23.54
N ALA A 113 -6.57 6.13 -23.01
CA ALA A 113 -5.52 5.50 -23.82
C ALA A 113 -6.06 4.30 -24.62
N LEU A 114 -6.89 3.45 -24.00
CA LEU A 114 -7.52 2.33 -24.68
C LEU A 114 -8.46 2.81 -25.79
N LYS A 115 -9.36 3.75 -25.49
CA LYS A 115 -10.31 4.30 -26.48
C LYS A 115 -9.57 4.84 -27.71
N LYS A 116 -8.46 5.56 -27.49
CA LYS A 116 -7.62 6.08 -28.58
C LYS A 116 -7.09 4.95 -29.47
N SER A 117 -6.64 3.84 -28.89
CA SER A 117 -6.05 2.73 -29.63
C SER A 117 -7.05 1.90 -30.45
N TYR A 118 -8.34 1.92 -30.12
CA TYR A 118 -9.36 1.09 -30.78
C TYR A 118 -10.20 1.84 -31.80
N TYR A 119 -10.36 3.16 -31.65
CA TYR A 119 -11.30 3.96 -32.44
C TYR A 119 -10.63 5.08 -33.26
N ASP A 120 -9.34 5.36 -33.08
CA ASP A 120 -8.51 6.16 -34.00
C ASP A 120 -7.70 5.21 -34.90
#